data_AF-A0A2V2B4S9-F1
#
_entry.id   AF-A0A2V2B4S9-F1
#
_cell.length_a   1.000
_cell.length_b   1.000
_cell.length_c   1.000
_cell.angle_alpha   90.00
_cell.angle_beta   90.00
_cell.angle_gamma   90.00
#
_symmetry.space_group_name_H-M   'P 1'
#
loop_
_entity.id
_entity.type
_entity.pdbx_description
1 polymer ?
#
loop_
_entity_poly.entity_id
_entity_poly.type
_entity_poly.pdbx_seq_one_letter_code
_entity_poly.pdbx_strand_id
1 'polypeptide(L)'
;MTTAETSAMTSAVTAPVRRALVGAAAVASALVIGSAGTASAATMGFHQTSTSGKAEISGTYEYHVSGTVPQTGEKLYSGSFAGATAKDKVAGDGYEAVLALAYQDWKDGAWHRVTNYVAVVNGSKSWSFKNKKDVKAYACDRKVGTTKLLNCRAAW
;
A
#
# COMPACT_ATOMS: atom_id res chain seq x y z
N MET A 1 28.56 -60.47 9.67
CA MET A 1 28.05 -59.79 10.89
C MET A 1 26.72 -59.14 10.51
N THR A 2 25.68 -59.51 11.25
CA THR A 2 24.34 -58.90 11.31
C THR A 2 23.33 -59.23 10.19
N THR A 3 22.61 -60.31 10.49
CA THR A 3 21.25 -60.73 10.12
C THR A 3 20.17 -59.68 10.46
N ALA A 4 19.08 -59.66 9.69
CA ALA A 4 17.67 -59.55 10.15
C ALA A 4 16.76 -59.55 8.89
N GLU A 5 16.17 -60.69 8.52
CA GLU A 5 14.88 -61.23 9.00
C GLU A 5 13.65 -60.56 8.36
N THR A 6 13.24 -61.16 7.23
CA THR A 6 11.90 -61.00 6.65
C THR A 6 10.99 -62.06 7.27
N SER A 7 9.91 -61.63 7.93
CA SER A 7 8.81 -62.53 8.29
C SER A 7 7.46 -61.89 7.94
N ALA A 8 6.69 -62.66 7.17
CA ALA A 8 5.34 -62.36 6.75
C ALA A 8 4.33 -62.60 7.88
N MET A 9 3.24 -61.84 7.90
CA MET A 9 1.98 -62.28 8.49
C MET A 9 0.83 -62.00 7.53
N THR A 10 0.31 -63.09 6.98
CA THR A 10 -0.97 -63.17 6.29
C THR A 10 -2.05 -63.45 7.33
N SER A 11 -3.15 -62.69 7.32
CA SER A 11 -4.49 -63.25 7.50
C SER A 11 -5.57 -62.24 7.11
N ALA A 12 -6.43 -62.70 6.21
CA ALA A 12 -7.61 -62.06 5.65
C ALA A 12 -8.75 -61.94 6.67
N VAL A 13 -9.81 -61.19 6.32
CA VAL A 13 -11.23 -61.62 6.35
C VAL A 13 -12.17 -60.42 6.04
N THR A 14 -12.95 -60.58 4.96
CA THR A 14 -14.38 -60.15 4.76
C THR A 14 -14.68 -58.67 4.47
N ALA A 15 -14.90 -58.25 3.21
CA ALA A 15 -16.12 -58.32 2.36
C ALA A 15 -16.91 -56.97 2.30
N PRO A 16 -17.71 -56.71 1.24
CA PRO A 16 -17.80 -55.40 0.56
C PRO A 16 -18.98 -54.52 1.03
N VAL A 17 -18.80 -53.19 0.98
CA VAL A 17 -19.92 -52.24 1.04
C VAL A 17 -19.94 -51.36 -0.20
N ARG A 18 -21.09 -51.44 -0.86
CA ARG A 18 -21.49 -50.73 -2.07
C ARG A 18 -21.77 -49.24 -1.80
N ARG A 19 -21.67 -48.51 -2.91
CA ARG A 19 -22.46 -47.33 -3.30
C ARG A 19 -22.09 -45.97 -2.73
N ALA A 20 -21.73 -45.11 -3.69
CA ALA A 20 -21.74 -43.67 -3.66
C ALA A 20 -22.97 -43.06 -2.99
N LEU A 21 -22.77 -41.92 -2.32
CA LEU A 21 -23.70 -40.80 -2.33
C LEU A 21 -22.97 -39.50 -1.95
N VAL A 22 -23.33 -38.49 -2.74
CA VAL A 22 -22.90 -37.10 -2.77
C VAL A 22 -23.49 -36.33 -1.58
N GLY A 23 -22.83 -35.24 -1.15
CA GLY A 23 -23.58 -34.08 -0.65
C GLY A 23 -23.02 -33.42 0.60
N ALA A 24 -22.67 -32.15 0.45
CA ALA A 24 -22.02 -31.25 1.40
C ALA A 24 -22.81 -30.99 2.71
N ALA A 25 -22.10 -30.89 3.83
CA ALA A 25 -22.57 -30.23 5.03
C ALA A 25 -22.12 -28.75 4.99
N ALA A 26 -23.09 -27.85 4.84
CA ALA A 26 -22.87 -26.41 4.81
C ALA A 26 -22.54 -25.87 6.21
N VAL A 27 -21.37 -25.25 6.35
CA VAL A 27 -20.98 -24.49 7.55
C VAL A 27 -21.59 -23.09 7.42
N ALA A 28 -22.70 -22.82 8.10
CA ALA A 28 -23.29 -21.49 8.15
C ALA A 28 -22.58 -20.65 9.22
N SER A 29 -21.42 -20.10 8.87
CA SER A 29 -20.84 -18.98 9.63
C SER A 29 -21.63 -17.72 9.29
N ALA A 30 -22.49 -17.28 10.21
CA ALA A 30 -23.14 -15.99 10.12
C ALA A 30 -22.10 -14.87 10.23
N LEU A 31 -21.53 -14.48 9.09
CA LEU A 31 -20.74 -13.27 8.98
C LEU A 31 -21.72 -12.10 9.15
N VAL A 32 -21.70 -11.45 10.30
CA VAL A 32 -22.30 -10.13 10.46
C VAL A 32 -21.49 -9.19 9.58
N ILE A 33 -21.93 -9.03 8.33
CA ILE A 33 -21.50 -7.95 7.45
C ILE A 33 -22.12 -6.70 8.05
N GLY A 34 -21.44 -6.15 9.06
CA GLY A 34 -21.64 -4.77 9.45
C GLY A 34 -21.29 -3.93 8.23
N SER A 35 -22.32 -3.41 7.58
CA SER A 35 -22.23 -2.38 6.54
C SER A 35 -21.68 -1.11 7.17
N ALA A 36 -20.37 -1.10 7.42
CA ALA A 36 -19.63 0.13 7.64
C ALA A 36 -19.72 0.90 6.32
N GLY A 37 -20.55 1.94 6.33
CA GLY A 37 -20.77 2.81 5.18
C GLY A 37 -19.43 3.19 4.56
N THR A 38 -19.25 2.84 3.29
CA THR A 38 -18.09 3.27 2.52
C THR A 38 -18.15 4.78 2.46
N ALA A 39 -17.35 5.45 3.31
CA ALA A 39 -17.06 6.86 3.15
C ALA A 39 -16.53 7.02 1.71
N SER A 40 -17.28 7.75 0.87
CA SER A 40 -16.90 7.98 -0.52
C SER A 40 -15.50 8.57 -0.54
N ALA A 41 -14.58 7.86 -1.19
CA ALA A 41 -13.21 8.32 -1.27
C ALA A 41 -13.13 9.55 -2.16
N ALA A 42 -12.46 10.60 -1.68
CA ALA A 42 -12.24 11.80 -2.47
C ALA A 42 -11.06 11.53 -3.40
N THR A 43 -11.32 11.54 -4.70
CA THR A 43 -10.29 11.37 -5.73
C THR A 43 -10.03 12.71 -6.41
N MET A 44 -8.77 13.15 -6.42
CA MET A 44 -8.32 14.39 -7.02
C MET A 44 -7.12 14.17 -7.94
N GLY A 45 -7.14 14.77 -9.12
CA GLY A 45 -5.95 14.88 -9.94
C GLY A 45 -4.98 15.89 -9.33
N PHE A 46 -3.68 15.65 -9.44
CA PHE A 46 -2.65 16.61 -9.09
C PHE A 46 -1.67 16.81 -10.24
N HIS A 47 -1.20 18.04 -10.38
CA HIS A 47 -0.10 18.43 -11.26
C HIS A 47 0.61 19.61 -10.62
N GLN A 48 1.94 19.57 -10.58
CA GLN A 48 2.74 20.68 -10.08
C GLN A 48 4.14 20.69 -10.68
N THR A 49 4.74 21.87 -10.81
CA THR A 49 6.14 22.04 -11.16
C THR A 49 6.92 22.60 -9.96
N SER A 50 8.19 22.19 -9.81
CA SER A 50 9.09 22.76 -8.82
C SER A 50 9.28 24.26 -9.04
N THR A 51 9.81 24.95 -8.02
CA THR A 51 10.06 26.40 -8.05
C THR A 51 11.03 26.81 -9.15
N SER A 52 11.94 25.91 -9.54
CA SER A 52 12.88 26.14 -10.65
C SER A 52 12.27 25.91 -12.04
N GLY A 53 11.09 25.29 -12.11
CA GLY A 53 10.46 24.90 -13.37
C GLY A 53 10.96 23.58 -13.97
N LYS A 54 11.95 22.91 -13.35
CA LYS A 54 12.67 21.76 -13.92
C LYS A 54 12.02 20.42 -13.62
N ALA A 55 11.46 20.25 -12.43
CA ALA A 55 10.77 19.02 -12.04
C ALA A 55 9.26 19.19 -12.17
N GLU A 56 8.58 18.24 -12.81
CA GLU A 56 7.13 18.17 -12.89
C GLU A 56 6.63 16.89 -12.23
N ILE A 57 5.57 17.00 -11.45
CA ILE A 57 4.85 15.84 -10.89
C ILE A 57 3.41 15.86 -11.36
N SER A 58 2.81 14.68 -11.49
CA SER A 58 1.37 14.56 -11.74
C SER A 58 0.84 13.20 -11.30
N GLY A 59 -0.47 13.05 -11.25
CA GLY A 59 -1.14 11.77 -11.01
C GLY A 59 -2.53 11.96 -10.44
N THR A 60 -3.08 10.89 -9.89
CA THR A 60 -4.35 10.89 -9.18
C THR A 60 -4.11 10.49 -7.73
N TYR A 61 -4.71 11.22 -6.81
CA TYR A 61 -4.65 11.00 -5.37
C TYR A 61 -6.04 10.69 -4.83
N GLU A 62 -6.16 9.61 -4.07
CA GLU A 62 -7.37 9.24 -3.35
C GLU A 62 -7.12 9.32 -1.85
N TYR A 63 -8.09 9.86 -1.11
CA TYR A 63 -8.03 9.93 0.35
C TYR A 63 -9.40 9.73 1.01
N HIS A 64 -9.44 8.93 2.07
CA HIS A 64 -10.66 8.65 2.82
C HIS A 64 -10.38 8.24 4.27
N VAL A 65 -11.40 8.40 5.13
CA VAL A 65 -11.40 7.80 6.47
C VAL A 65 -11.57 6.30 6.33
N SER A 66 -10.62 5.52 6.83
CA SER A 66 -10.62 4.05 6.74
C SER A 66 -11.04 3.36 8.03
N GLY A 67 -11.19 4.12 9.12
CA GLY A 67 -11.64 3.58 10.40
C GLY A 67 -11.41 4.55 11.54
N THR A 68 -11.60 4.06 12.75
CA THR A 68 -11.42 4.82 13.99
C THR A 68 -10.73 3.95 15.01
N VAL A 69 -9.79 4.51 15.77
CA VAL A 69 -9.11 3.82 16.87
C VAL A 69 -10.11 3.64 18.02
N PRO A 70 -10.36 2.40 18.48
CA PRO A 70 -11.18 2.17 19.67
C PRO A 70 -10.62 2.93 20.87
N GLN A 71 -11.48 3.35 21.80
CA GLN A 71 -11.13 4.08 23.03
C GLN A 71 -10.76 5.55 22.84
N THR A 72 -10.00 5.93 21.80
CA THR A 72 -9.60 7.33 21.58
C THR A 72 -10.52 8.08 20.63
N GLY A 73 -11.22 7.36 19.74
CA GLY A 73 -12.05 7.99 18.71
C GLY A 73 -11.22 8.65 17.59
N GLU A 74 -9.90 8.47 17.56
CA GLU A 74 -9.04 9.04 16.53
C GLU A 74 -9.35 8.40 15.16
N LYS A 75 -9.56 9.23 14.15
CA LYS A 75 -9.82 8.74 12.79
C LYS A 75 -8.52 8.25 12.15
N LEU A 76 -8.60 7.09 11.51
CA LEU A 76 -7.56 6.55 10.66
C LEU A 76 -7.91 6.83 9.20
N TYR A 77 -6.88 7.06 8.39
CA TYR A 77 -7.03 7.50 7.02
C TYR A 77 -6.18 6.64 6.10
N SER A 78 -6.77 6.31 4.95
CA SER A 78 -6.12 5.54 3.89
C SER A 78 -6.37 6.20 2.55
N GLY A 79 -5.67 5.72 1.54
CA GLY A 79 -5.77 6.28 0.22
C GLY A 79 -4.80 5.66 -0.76
N SER A 80 -4.67 6.28 -1.92
CA SER A 80 -3.78 5.81 -2.97
C SER A 80 -3.26 6.94 -3.85
N PHE A 81 -2.15 6.64 -4.51
CA PHE A 81 -1.61 7.39 -5.62
C PHE A 81 -1.65 6.49 -6.85
N ALA A 82 -2.30 6.93 -7.91
CA ALA A 82 -2.41 6.21 -9.17
C ALA A 82 -1.76 7.03 -10.29
N GLY A 83 -0.87 6.37 -11.05
CA GLY A 83 -0.15 7.01 -12.15
C GLY A 83 0.69 8.20 -11.69
N ALA A 84 1.21 8.17 -10.47
CA ALA A 84 1.99 9.27 -9.94
C ALA A 84 3.36 9.32 -10.62
N THR A 85 3.71 10.46 -11.19
CA THR A 85 4.92 10.67 -11.98
C THR A 85 5.79 11.76 -11.39
N ALA A 86 7.09 11.66 -11.65
CA ALA A 86 8.06 12.73 -11.50
C ALA A 86 8.89 12.78 -12.79
N LYS A 87 8.82 13.90 -13.51
CA LYS A 87 9.44 14.10 -14.83
C LYS A 87 10.42 15.26 -14.76
N ASP A 88 11.67 14.98 -15.12
CA ASP A 88 12.66 16.01 -15.38
C ASP A 88 12.41 16.64 -16.77
N LYS A 89 12.21 17.95 -16.79
CA LYS A 89 11.96 18.74 -18.00
C LYS A 89 13.25 19.22 -18.66
N VAL A 90 14.39 19.13 -17.96
CA VAL A 90 15.69 19.63 -18.42
C VAL A 90 16.75 18.53 -18.26
N ALA A 91 16.62 17.49 -19.07
CA ALA A 91 17.51 16.34 -19.01
C ALA A 91 18.99 16.74 -19.22
N GLY A 92 19.87 16.19 -18.39
CA GLY A 92 21.32 16.33 -18.54
C GLY A 92 21.96 17.51 -17.79
N ASP A 93 21.20 18.26 -16.99
CA ASP A 93 21.72 19.39 -16.20
C ASP A 93 22.25 19.01 -14.80
N GLY A 94 22.26 17.71 -14.49
CA GLY A 94 22.71 17.16 -13.20
C GLY A 94 21.66 17.15 -12.10
N TYR A 95 20.40 17.45 -12.41
CA TYR A 95 19.26 17.33 -11.51
C TYR A 95 18.32 16.20 -11.90
N GLU A 96 17.50 15.79 -10.94
CA GLU A 96 16.41 14.83 -11.13
C GLU A 96 15.12 15.37 -10.50
N ALA A 97 13.99 15.04 -11.11
CA ALA A 97 12.68 15.37 -10.62
C ALA A 97 12.24 14.39 -9.53
N VAL A 98 11.73 14.94 -8.44
CA VAL A 98 11.30 14.16 -7.28
C VAL A 98 9.88 14.51 -6.89
N LEU A 99 9.04 13.48 -6.76
CA LEU A 99 7.80 13.53 -6.01
C LEU A 99 8.10 13.20 -4.55
N ALA A 100 8.05 14.22 -3.69
CA ALA A 100 8.24 14.08 -2.26
C ALA A 100 6.93 14.22 -1.50
N LEU A 101 6.82 13.54 -0.36
CA LEU A 101 5.64 13.59 0.51
C LEU A 101 6.01 14.11 1.91
N ALA A 102 5.06 14.80 2.51
CA ALA A 102 4.99 15.00 3.96
C ALA A 102 3.64 14.49 4.47
N TYR A 103 3.62 13.84 5.62
CA TYR A 103 2.40 13.28 6.21
C TYR A 103 2.61 13.02 7.70
N GLN A 104 1.53 12.75 8.40
CA GLN A 104 1.52 12.17 9.74
C GLN A 104 1.27 10.66 9.61
N ASP A 105 2.05 9.84 10.29
CA ASP A 105 1.96 8.38 10.29
C ASP A 105 1.47 7.88 11.65
N TRP A 106 0.42 7.06 11.68
CA TRP A 106 -0.08 6.50 12.94
C TRP A 106 0.69 5.23 13.29
N LYS A 107 1.48 5.31 14.34
CA LYS A 107 2.26 4.20 14.91
C LYS A 107 2.36 4.36 16.42
N ASP A 108 2.50 3.24 17.13
CA ASP A 108 2.71 3.25 18.58
C ASP A 108 1.64 4.05 19.37
N GLY A 109 0.40 4.08 18.85
CA GLY A 109 -0.72 4.79 19.45
C GLY A 109 -0.69 6.31 19.29
N ALA A 110 0.17 6.85 18.41
CA ALA A 110 0.29 8.29 18.18
C ALA A 110 0.57 8.64 16.70
N TRP A 111 0.37 9.92 16.36
CA TRP A 111 0.74 10.46 15.05
C TRP A 111 2.18 10.97 15.05
N HIS A 112 2.97 10.50 14.09
CA HIS A 112 4.36 10.90 13.92
C HIS A 112 4.57 11.62 12.60
N ARG A 113 5.23 12.77 12.66
CA ARG A 113 5.49 13.57 11.47
C ARG A 113 6.58 12.96 10.62
N VAL A 114 6.29 12.77 9.34
CA VAL A 114 7.24 12.38 8.31
C VAL A 114 7.33 13.51 7.28
N THR A 115 8.55 13.95 7.00
CA THR A 115 8.84 14.99 6.02
C THR A 115 9.88 14.50 5.03
N ASN A 116 9.88 15.03 3.82
CA ASN A 116 10.87 14.71 2.77
C ASN A 116 10.89 13.23 2.38
N TYR A 117 9.76 12.52 2.47
CA TYR A 117 9.67 11.14 2.00
C TYR A 117 9.73 11.12 0.47
N VAL A 118 10.78 10.55 -0.09
CA VAL A 118 10.95 10.44 -1.55
C VAL A 118 10.11 9.27 -2.08
N ALA A 119 9.03 9.59 -2.81
CA ALA A 119 8.11 8.58 -3.32
C ALA A 119 8.45 8.13 -4.74
N VAL A 120 8.80 9.07 -5.61
CA VAL A 120 9.17 8.83 -7.02
C VAL A 120 10.33 9.74 -7.40
N VAL A 121 11.24 9.22 -8.20
CA VAL A 121 12.39 9.92 -8.77
C VAL A 121 12.43 9.59 -10.25
N ASN A 122 12.40 10.60 -11.13
CA ASN A 122 12.50 10.44 -12.59
C ASN A 122 11.78 9.18 -13.13
N GLY A 123 10.48 9.10 -12.93
CA GLY A 123 9.72 7.90 -13.27
C GLY A 123 8.25 7.99 -12.88
N SER A 124 7.63 6.81 -12.76
CA SER A 124 6.23 6.68 -12.37
C SER A 124 6.03 5.54 -11.38
N LYS A 125 5.03 5.67 -10.52
CA LYS A 125 4.64 4.65 -9.55
C LYS A 125 3.18 4.82 -9.16
N SER A 126 2.52 3.69 -8.87
CA SER A 126 1.22 3.66 -8.20
C SER A 126 1.37 2.93 -6.88
N TRP A 127 0.73 3.40 -5.82
CA TRP A 127 0.74 2.74 -4.51
C TRP A 127 -0.46 3.13 -3.67
N SER A 128 -0.82 2.28 -2.72
CA SER A 128 -1.77 2.60 -1.66
C SER A 128 -1.05 2.86 -0.34
N PHE A 129 -1.69 3.60 0.55
CA PHE A 129 -1.21 3.80 1.91
C PHE A 129 -2.35 3.65 2.91
N LYS A 130 -1.98 3.31 4.14
CA LYS A 130 -2.90 3.21 5.28
C LYS A 130 -2.30 3.99 6.44
N ASN A 131 -3.17 4.44 7.33
CA ASN A 131 -2.80 5.08 8.59
C ASN A 131 -1.93 6.34 8.39
N LYS A 132 -2.22 7.13 7.35
CA LYS A 132 -1.53 8.40 7.07
C LYS A 132 -2.50 9.55 6.99
N LYS A 133 -2.23 10.65 7.70
CA LYS A 133 -3.03 11.88 7.59
C LYS A 133 -2.23 13.09 7.17
N ASP A 134 -2.94 14.14 6.77
CA ASP A 134 -2.37 15.40 6.32
C ASP A 134 -1.31 15.22 5.22
N VAL A 135 -1.56 14.28 4.29
CA VAL A 135 -0.63 13.97 3.21
C VAL A 135 -0.54 15.16 2.27
N LYS A 136 0.68 15.63 2.03
CA LYS A 136 1.02 16.68 1.07
C LYS A 136 2.04 16.15 0.08
N ALA A 137 1.86 16.48 -1.20
CA ALA A 137 2.84 16.18 -2.23
C ALA A 137 3.60 17.44 -2.66
N TYR A 138 4.86 17.25 -3.03
CA TYR A 138 5.76 18.31 -3.47
C TYR A 138 6.48 17.90 -4.74
N ALA A 139 6.55 18.83 -5.68
CA ALA A 139 7.46 18.78 -6.81
C ALA A 139 8.79 19.38 -6.39
N CYS A 140 9.86 18.59 -6.37
CA CYS A 140 11.19 19.04 -5.96
C CYS A 140 12.23 18.69 -7.01
N ASP A 141 13.30 19.48 -7.04
CA ASP A 141 14.53 19.09 -7.72
C ASP A 141 15.43 18.37 -6.71
N ARG A 142 16.29 17.48 -7.19
CA ARG A 142 17.37 16.91 -6.39
C ARG A 142 18.62 16.84 -7.26
N LYS A 143 19.78 17.15 -6.70
CA LYS A 143 21.04 16.96 -7.43
C LYS A 143 21.35 15.47 -7.48
N VAL A 144 21.69 14.94 -8.66
CA VAL A 144 22.03 13.51 -8.83
C VAL A 144 23.13 13.11 -7.85
N GLY A 145 22.95 11.96 -7.20
CA GLY A 145 23.90 11.45 -6.20
C GLY A 145 23.77 12.10 -4.81
N THR A 146 22.72 12.90 -4.57
CA THR A 146 22.45 13.52 -3.26
C THR A 146 21.08 13.16 -2.73
N THR A 147 20.83 13.43 -1.45
CA THR A 147 19.51 13.20 -0.81
C THR A 147 18.75 14.50 -0.54
N LYS A 148 19.38 15.66 -0.74
CA LYS A 148 18.81 16.97 -0.42
C LYS A 148 17.80 17.40 -1.48
N LEU A 149 16.56 17.60 -1.05
CA LEU A 149 15.51 18.18 -1.90
C LEU A 149 15.68 19.70 -2.00
N LEU A 150 15.48 20.23 -3.19
CA LEU A 150 15.67 21.64 -3.56
C LEU A 150 14.43 22.13 -4.31
N ASN A 151 14.19 23.45 -4.27
CA ASN A 151 13.16 24.13 -5.06
C ASN A 151 11.76 23.52 -4.93
N CYS A 152 11.44 22.93 -3.78
CA CYS A 152 10.19 22.23 -3.58
C CYS A 152 8.98 23.15 -3.65
N ARG A 153 7.93 22.73 -4.37
CA ARG A 153 6.63 23.41 -4.40
C ARG A 153 5.51 22.42 -4.09
N ALA A 154 4.63 22.79 -3.18
CA ALA A 154 3.48 21.97 -2.81
C ALA A 154 2.48 21.88 -3.97
N ALA A 155 1.95 20.67 -4.20
CA ALA A 155 0.82 20.46 -5.09
C ALA A 155 -0.52 20.84 -4.43
N TRP A 156 -0.59 20.74 -3.09
CA TRP A 156 -1.68 21.21 -2.22
C TRP A 156 -1.21 21.40 -0.77
#